data_AF-A0ABD5S8L8-F1
#
_entry.id   AF-A0ABD5S8L8-F1
#
_cell.length_a   1.000
_cell.length_b   1.000
_cell.length_c   1.000
_cell.angle_alpha   90.00
_cell.angle_beta   90.00
_cell.angle_gamma   90.00
#
_symmetry.space_group_name_H-M   'P 1'
#
loop_
_entity.id
_entity.type
_entity.pdbx_description
1 polymer ?
#
loop_
_entity_poly.entity_id
_entity_poly.type
_entity_poly.pdbx_seq_one_letter_code
_entity_poly.pdbx_strand_id
1 'polypeptide(L)'
;MAQSRTRSAVTPHGDVEYEVVTCASCGEEVIPADAVPVGVGVETYTCDGIPFCRETHERPRETHALCAYCAEATLGYTDSPDGVEDRLDELAAETSAVGLGLWLGVVGGVALSVGLLLVQLLVGIV
;
A
#
# COMPACT_ATOMS: atom_id res chain seq x y z
N MET A 1 -2.06 22.66 10.94
CA MET A 1 -2.95 22.30 9.82
C MET A 1 -2.31 22.86 8.56
N ALA A 2 -2.12 22.02 7.55
CA ALA A 2 -1.59 22.47 6.26
C ALA A 2 -2.51 23.54 5.66
N GLN A 3 -1.95 24.66 5.21
CA GLN A 3 -2.74 25.74 4.64
C GLN A 3 -3.20 25.34 3.23
N SER A 4 -4.51 25.24 3.04
CA SER A 4 -5.10 25.07 1.71
C SER A 4 -5.14 26.41 0.96
N ARG A 5 -4.98 26.35 -0.36
CA ARG A 5 -5.09 27.49 -1.28
C ARG A 5 -6.07 27.12 -2.39
N THR A 6 -6.92 28.07 -2.78
CA THR A 6 -7.83 27.88 -3.92
C THR A 6 -7.11 28.19 -5.22
N ARG A 7 -7.26 27.30 -6.21
CA ARG A 7 -6.79 27.45 -7.59
C ARG A 7 -7.99 27.43 -8.53
N SER A 8 -7.84 28.07 -9.68
CA SER A 8 -8.83 28.02 -10.75
C SER A 8 -8.21 27.46 -12.03
N ALA A 9 -8.97 26.65 -12.75
CA ALA A 9 -8.62 26.14 -14.08
C ALA A 9 -9.71 26.48 -15.07
N VAL A 10 -9.32 27.04 -16.21
CA VAL A 10 -10.24 27.35 -17.31
C VAL A 10 -10.55 26.07 -18.06
N THR A 11 -11.84 25.71 -18.14
CA THR A 11 -12.30 24.55 -18.91
C THR A 11 -13.25 24.98 -20.03
N PRO A 12 -13.47 24.15 -21.07
CA PRO A 12 -14.47 24.42 -22.10
C PRO A 12 -15.91 24.60 -21.58
N HIS A 13 -16.17 24.19 -20.34
CA HIS A 13 -17.49 24.28 -19.68
C HIS A 13 -17.56 25.41 -18.65
N GLY A 14 -16.52 26.24 -18.52
CA GLY A 14 -16.40 27.30 -17.53
C GLY A 14 -15.21 27.10 -16.58
N ASP A 15 -14.96 28.09 -15.75
CA ASP A 15 -13.88 28.03 -14.78
C ASP A 15 -14.26 27.11 -13.62
N VAL A 16 -13.34 26.23 -13.23
CA VAL A 16 -13.50 25.34 -12.08
C VAL A 16 -12.52 25.76 -11.01
N GLU A 17 -13.03 26.01 -9.81
CA GLU A 17 -12.23 26.27 -8.62
C GLU A 17 -12.04 24.98 -7.82
N TYR A 18 -10.82 24.75 -7.33
CA TYR A 18 -10.47 23.61 -6.50
C TYR A 18 -9.44 24.01 -5.44
N GLU A 19 -9.44 23.29 -4.34
CA GLU A 19 -8.48 23.50 -3.26
C GLU A 19 -7.25 22.62 -3.47
N VAL A 20 -6.09 23.16 -3.13
CA VAL A 20 -4.82 22.43 -3.10
C VAL A 20 -4.11 22.69 -1.78
N VAL A 21 -3.35 21.71 -1.33
CA VAL A 21 -2.36 21.83 -0.25
C VAL A 21 -0.97 21.59 -0.84
N THR A 22 0.05 22.20 -0.25
CA THR A 22 1.43 22.05 -0.71
C THR A 22 2.13 20.94 0.09
N CYS A 23 2.73 19.97 -0.60
CA CYS A 23 3.54 18.93 0.02
C CYS A 23 4.73 19.57 0.74
N ALA A 24 4.89 19.27 2.04
CA ALA A 24 5.96 19.84 2.87
C ALA A 24 7.36 19.36 2.49
N SER A 25 7.46 18.23 1.77
CA SER A 25 8.76 17.65 1.35
C SER A 25 9.20 18.15 -0.03
N CYS A 26 8.37 18.00 -1.07
CA CYS A 26 8.74 18.34 -2.44
C CYS A 26 8.14 19.65 -2.97
N GLY A 27 7.17 20.25 -2.27
CA GLY A 27 6.51 21.49 -2.69
C GLY A 27 5.43 21.32 -3.76
N GLU A 28 5.12 20.10 -4.17
CA GLU A 28 4.05 19.81 -5.16
C GLU A 28 2.66 20.20 -4.62
N GLU A 29 1.78 20.65 -5.51
CA GLU A 29 0.38 20.93 -5.17
C GLU A 29 -0.44 19.63 -5.24
N VAL A 30 -1.12 19.30 -4.14
CA VAL A 30 -1.88 18.05 -3.99
C VAL A 30 -3.31 18.40 -3.60
N ILE A 31 -4.27 17.62 -4.08
CA ILE A 31 -5.66 17.75 -3.65
C ILE A 31 -5.75 17.34 -2.17
N PRO A 32 -6.45 18.09 -1.30
CA PRO A 32 -6.51 17.79 0.13
C PRO A 32 -6.98 16.38 0.46
N ALA A 33 -7.86 15.80 -0.35
CA ALA A 33 -8.35 14.43 -0.19
C ALA A 33 -7.27 13.36 -0.42
N ASP A 34 -6.26 13.67 -1.23
CA ASP A 34 -5.17 12.75 -1.61
C ASP A 34 -3.87 13.04 -0.82
N ALA A 35 -3.91 14.03 0.08
CA ALA A 35 -2.78 14.42 0.89
C ALA A 35 -2.70 13.59 2.17
N VAL A 36 -1.51 13.09 2.49
CA VAL A 36 -1.25 12.33 3.71
C VAL A 36 -0.91 13.29 4.86
N PRO A 37 -1.75 13.40 5.92
CA PRO A 37 -1.46 14.27 7.04
C PRO A 37 -0.39 13.64 7.94
N VAL A 38 0.67 14.40 8.23
CA VAL A 38 1.79 13.96 9.06
C VAL A 38 1.97 14.88 10.26
N GLY A 39 1.95 14.29 11.45
CA GLY A 39 2.24 14.98 12.70
C GLY A 39 3.74 15.07 12.97
N VAL A 40 4.24 16.25 13.33
CA VAL A 40 5.63 16.48 13.70
C VAL A 40 5.72 16.93 15.15
N GLY A 41 6.60 16.25 15.90
CA GLY A 41 6.78 16.46 17.33
C GLY A 41 5.58 16.00 18.16
N VAL A 42 5.71 16.09 19.48
CA VAL A 42 4.64 15.80 20.43
C VAL A 42 4.49 16.99 21.37
N GLU A 43 3.26 17.37 21.64
CA GLU A 43 2.92 18.27 22.72
C GLU A 43 1.80 17.68 23.58
N THR A 44 1.93 17.89 24.88
CA THR A 44 0.92 17.51 25.86
C THR A 44 -0.03 18.67 26.08
N TYR A 45 -1.33 18.40 26.00
CA TYR A 45 -2.36 19.36 26.37
C TYR A 45 -3.28 18.77 27.43
N THR A 46 -3.68 19.61 28.37
CA THR A 46 -4.78 19.34 29.28
C THR A 46 -6.08 19.79 28.61
N CYS A 47 -7.16 19.06 28.83
CA CYS A 47 -8.51 19.48 28.43
C CYS A 47 -8.99 20.67 29.29
N ASP A 48 -8.37 21.84 29.15
CA ASP A 48 -8.81 23.04 29.85
C ASP A 48 -10.24 23.39 29.41
N GLY A 49 -11.17 23.47 30.36
CA GLY A 49 -12.59 23.79 30.12
C GLY A 49 -13.55 22.60 30.09
N ILE A 50 -13.08 21.35 30.18
CA ILE A 50 -13.94 20.17 30.27
C ILE A 50 -13.84 19.57 31.69
N PRO A 51 -14.89 19.70 32.54
CA PRO A 51 -14.77 19.43 33.99
C PRO A 51 -14.47 17.96 34.36
N PHE A 52 -14.61 17.03 33.42
CA PHE A 52 -14.38 15.59 33.60
C PHE A 52 -13.10 15.09 32.91
N CYS A 53 -12.50 15.85 32.00
CA CYS A 53 -11.24 15.47 31.39
C CYS A 53 -10.08 16.07 32.22
N ARG A 54 -9.65 15.32 33.24
CA ARG A 54 -8.44 15.65 34.04
C ARG A 54 -7.17 15.04 33.46
N GLU A 55 -7.28 14.43 32.29
CA GLU A 55 -6.23 13.62 31.69
C GLU A 55 -5.37 14.50 30.77
N THR A 56 -4.07 14.21 30.76
CA THR A 56 -3.14 14.85 29.85
C THR A 56 -3.10 14.02 28.58
N HIS A 57 -3.37 14.66 27.44
CA HIS A 57 -3.36 14.00 26.15
C HIS A 57 -2.15 14.45 25.33
N GLU A 58 -1.65 13.55 24.50
CA GLU A 58 -0.59 13.85 23.54
C GLU A 58 -1.21 14.14 22.18
N ARG A 59 -0.70 15.17 21.51
CA ARG A 59 -1.03 15.47 20.12
C ARG A 59 0.23 15.90 19.36
N PRO A 60 0.25 15.80 18.03
CA PRO A 60 1.35 16.35 17.27
C PRO A 60 1.43 17.88 17.43
N ARG A 61 2.65 18.39 17.60
CA ARG A 61 2.91 19.83 17.77
C ARG A 61 2.60 20.60 16.50
N GLU A 62 2.95 20.01 15.36
CA GLU A 62 2.66 20.55 14.03
C GLU A 62 2.04 19.48 13.15
N THR A 63 1.22 19.89 12.20
CA THR A 63 0.63 19.00 11.20
C THR A 63 0.92 19.53 9.82
N HIS A 64 1.60 18.70 9.02
CA HIS A 64 2.02 18.95 7.65
C HIS A 64 1.30 18.00 6.69
N ALA A 65 1.31 18.31 5.40
CA ALA A 65 0.77 17.45 4.36
C ALA A 65 1.91 16.91 3.49
N LEU A 66 1.91 15.61 3.19
CA LEU A 66 2.79 15.00 2.20
C LEU A 66 1.96 14.47 1.03
N CYS A 67 2.53 14.51 -0.18
CA CYS A 67 1.99 13.71 -1.27
C CYS A 67 2.27 12.21 -1.02
N ALA A 68 1.46 11.33 -1.62
CA ALA A 68 1.58 9.88 -1.46
C ALA A 68 3.01 9.38 -1.68
N TYR A 69 3.69 9.85 -2.74
CA TYR A 69 5.08 9.46 -3.02
C TYR A 69 6.06 9.83 -1.91
N CYS A 70 5.99 11.06 -1.38
CA CYS A 70 6.87 11.48 -0.30
C CYS A 70 6.52 10.79 1.02
N ALA A 71 5.23 10.50 1.25
CA ALA A 71 4.78 9.74 2.41
C ALA A 71 5.28 8.29 2.35
N GLU A 72 5.19 7.63 1.20
CA GLU A 72 5.72 6.29 0.96
C GLU A 72 7.23 6.25 1.18
N ALA A 73 7.98 7.14 0.53
CA ALA A 73 9.43 7.17 0.61
C ALA A 73 9.97 7.46 2.02
N THR A 74 9.23 8.25 2.82
CA THR A 74 9.69 8.69 4.15
C THR A 74 9.15 7.82 5.28
N LEU A 75 7.89 7.39 5.19
CA LEU A 75 7.14 6.73 6.26
C LEU A 75 6.72 5.30 5.90
N GLY A 76 7.01 4.83 4.69
CA GLY A 76 6.47 3.57 4.19
C GLY A 76 4.95 3.60 4.02
N TYR A 77 4.36 4.79 3.87
CA TYR A 77 2.92 4.93 3.67
C TYR A 77 2.50 4.30 2.35
N THR A 78 1.73 3.24 2.44
CA THR A 78 1.03 2.63 1.31
C THR A 78 -0.44 3.02 1.41
N ASP A 79 -1.03 3.51 0.31
CA ASP A 79 -2.47 3.80 0.21
C ASP A 79 -3.34 2.52 0.25
N SER A 80 -2.70 1.38 0.55
CA SER A 80 -3.30 0.07 0.73
C SER A 80 -3.91 -0.03 2.14
N PRO A 81 -5.13 -0.56 2.29
CA PRO A 81 -5.68 -0.88 3.59
C PRO A 81 -4.76 -1.88 4.31
N ASP A 82 -4.41 -1.60 5.57
CA ASP A 82 -3.56 -2.46 6.40
C ASP A 82 -3.95 -3.93 6.27
N GLY A 83 -2.97 -4.76 5.90
CA GLY A 83 -3.10 -6.21 5.78
C GLY A 83 -3.60 -6.74 4.44
N VAL A 84 -4.01 -5.91 3.47
CA VAL A 84 -4.38 -6.39 2.12
C VAL A 84 -3.16 -6.90 1.36
N GLU A 85 -2.05 -6.15 1.39
CA GLU A 85 -0.79 -6.58 0.79
C GLU A 85 -0.24 -7.85 1.46
N ASP A 86 -0.30 -7.92 2.79
CA ASP A 86 0.08 -9.14 3.53
C ASP A 86 -0.74 -10.36 3.09
N ARG A 87 -2.05 -10.19 2.88
CA ARG A 87 -2.92 -11.26 2.37
C ARG A 87 -2.58 -11.64 0.93
N LEU A 88 -2.23 -10.67 0.08
CA LEU A 88 -1.83 -10.93 -1.30
C LEU A 88 -0.49 -11.65 -1.37
N ASP A 89 0.46 -11.30 -0.51
CA ASP A 89 1.75 -11.99 -0.38
C ASP A 89 1.57 -13.42 0.16
N GLU A 90 0.68 -13.63 1.13
CA GLU A 90 0.33 -14.97 1.61
C GLU A 90 -0.33 -15.81 0.50
N LEU A 91 -1.27 -15.24 -0.27
CA LEU A 91 -1.86 -15.90 -1.44
C LEU A 91 -0.82 -16.19 -2.54
N ALA A 92 0.13 -15.27 -2.78
CA ALA A 92 1.20 -15.45 -3.75
C ALA A 92 2.14 -16.60 -3.32
N ALA A 93 2.45 -16.70 -2.03
CA ALA A 93 3.21 -17.81 -1.47
C ALA A 93 2.46 -19.15 -1.61
N GLU A 94 1.16 -19.20 -1.29
CA GLU A 94 0.34 -20.41 -1.44
C GLU A 94 0.21 -20.85 -2.91
N THR A 95 -0.01 -19.92 -3.83
CA THR A 95 -0.12 -20.23 -5.26
C THR A 95 1.21 -20.67 -5.87
N SER A 96 2.34 -20.16 -5.38
CA SER A 96 3.68 -20.62 -5.77
C SER A 96 3.94 -22.07 -5.32
N ALA A 97 3.44 -22.47 -4.16
CA ALA A 97 3.55 -23.84 -3.65
C ALA A 97 2.70 -24.82 -4.47
N VAL A 98 1.48 -24.43 -4.85
CA VAL A 98 0.62 -25.22 -5.76
C VAL A 98 1.25 -25.30 -7.16
N GLY A 99 1.85 -24.21 -7.65
CA GLY A 99 2.57 -24.17 -8.92
C GLY A 99 3.78 -25.10 -8.97
N LEU A 100 4.59 -25.10 -7.91
CA LEU A 100 5.72 -26.04 -7.76
C LEU A 100 5.26 -27.49 -7.66
N GLY A 101 4.19 -27.77 -6.92
CA GLY A 101 3.60 -29.11 -6.81
C GLY A 101 3.08 -29.64 -8.15
N LEU A 102 2.39 -28.79 -8.93
CA LEU A 102 1.88 -29.15 -10.24
C LEU A 102 3.03 -29.43 -11.22
N TRP A 103 4.07 -28.60 -11.23
CA TRP A 103 5.22 -28.78 -12.11
C TRP A 103 5.99 -30.06 -11.79
N LEU A 104 6.28 -30.34 -10.51
CA LEU A 104 6.93 -31.58 -10.08
C LEU A 104 6.08 -32.82 -10.41
N GLY A 105 4.76 -32.73 -10.24
CA GLY A 105 3.85 -33.81 -10.60
C GLY A 105 3.85 -34.13 -12.09
N VAL A 106 3.83 -33.11 -12.95
CA VAL A 106 3.87 -33.28 -14.42
C VAL A 106 5.22 -33.85 -14.86
N VAL A 107 6.34 -33.27 -14.41
CA VAL A 107 7.68 -33.73 -14.79
C VAL A 107 7.92 -35.17 -14.30
N GLY A 108 7.54 -35.47 -13.06
CA GLY A 108 7.64 -36.81 -12.50
C GLY A 108 6.77 -37.82 -13.25
N GLY A 109 5.52 -37.46 -13.57
CA GLY A 109 4.61 -38.32 -14.33
C GLY A 109 5.12 -38.63 -15.74
N VAL A 110 5.66 -37.64 -16.44
CA VAL A 110 6.26 -37.81 -17.78
C VAL A 110 7.52 -38.68 -17.69
N ALA A 111 8.40 -38.44 -16.72
CA ALA A 111 9.60 -39.25 -16.55
C ALA A 111 9.28 -40.72 -16.26
N LEU A 112 8.25 -40.98 -15.44
CA LEU A 112 7.85 -42.34 -15.06
C LEU A 112 7.20 -43.08 -16.23
N SER A 113 6.37 -42.40 -17.01
CA SER A 113 5.74 -42.99 -18.22
C SER A 113 6.77 -43.27 -19.33
N VAL A 114 7.73 -42.38 -19.55
CA VAL A 114 8.86 -42.62 -20.47
C VAL A 114 9.74 -43.78 -19.98
N GLY A 115 10.02 -43.85 -18.68
CA GLY A 115 10.77 -44.95 -18.08
C GLY A 115 10.09 -46.31 -18.26
N LEU A 116 8.77 -46.37 -18.03
CA LEU A 116 7.96 -47.57 -18.27
C LEU A 116 7.99 -48.01 -19.74
N LEU A 117 7.87 -47.06 -20.68
CA LEU A 117 7.96 -47.33 -22.11
C LEU A 117 9.32 -47.92 -22.51
N LEU A 118 10.42 -47.37 -21.99
CA LEU A 118 11.77 -47.91 -22.25
C LEU A 118 11.95 -49.31 -21.69
N VAL A 119 11.43 -49.59 -20.49
CA VAL A 119 11.48 -50.93 -19.89
C VAL A 119 10.65 -51.93 -20.70
N GLN A 120 9.43 -51.56 -21.12
CA GLN A 120 8.60 -52.42 -21.98
C GLN A 120 9.31 -52.77 -23.30
N LEU A 121 9.98 -51.77 -23.90
CA LEU A 121 10.75 -51.93 -25.13
C LEU A 121 11.96 -52.85 -24.95
N LEU A 122 12.66 -52.75 -23.81
CA LEU A 122 13.84 -53.57 -23.49
C LEU A 122 13.49 -55.02 -23.11
N VAL A 123 12.37 -55.23 -22.42
CA VAL A 123 11.92 -56.57 -21.99
C VAL A 123 11.18 -57.32 -23.12
N GLY A 124 10.85 -56.64 -24.22
CA GLY A 124 10.25 -57.27 -25.40
C GLY A 124 8.80 -57.70 -25.18
N ILE A 125 8.09 -57.03 -24.27
CA ILE A 125 6.66 -57.25 -24.03
C ILE A 125 5.91 -56.36 -25.03
N VAL A 126 5.65 -56.90 -26.23
CA VAL A 126 4.68 -56.36 -27.21
C VAL A 126 3.70 -57.46 -27.54
#